data_AF-A0A0Q2M9X7-F1
#
_entry.id   AF-A0A0Q2M9X7-F1
#
_cell.length_a   1.000
_cell.length_b   1.000
_cell.length_c   1.000
_cell.angle_alpha   90.00
_cell.angle_beta   90.00
_cell.angle_gamma   90.00
#
_symmetry.space_group_name_H-M   'P 1'
#
loop_
_entity.id
_entity.type
_entity.pdbx_description
1 polymer ?
#
loop_
_entity_poly.entity_id
_entity_poly.type
_entity_poly.pdbx_seq_one_letter_code
_entity_poly.pdbx_strand_id
1 'polypeptide(L)'
;MNTPAILVVTLLCSTTAYANPKNPEKAEFKLPEVQETQIWLKIQRENMMATRYQDTLSPEAAQAAQQRVLKSYSHPLPDKFIQSNFGEK
;
A
#
# COMPACT_ATOMS: atom_id res chain seq x y z
N MET A 1 -5.64 -7.31 57.99
CA MET A 1 -4.99 -7.01 56.70
C MET A 1 -4.77 -8.32 55.97
N ASN A 2 -5.17 -8.61 54.73
CA ASN A 2 -5.96 -7.95 53.70
C ASN A 2 -6.47 -9.08 52.77
N THR A 3 -7.73 -9.03 52.36
CA THR A 3 -8.30 -9.63 51.13
C THR A 3 -9.50 -8.76 50.76
N PRO A 4 -9.86 -8.53 49.47
CA PRO A 4 -9.92 -9.56 48.43
C PRO A 4 -9.55 -9.16 46.99
N ALA A 5 -9.34 -10.21 46.19
CA ALA A 5 -9.57 -10.36 44.75
C ALA A 5 -9.82 -9.09 43.90
N ILE A 6 -8.90 -8.82 42.95
CA ILE A 6 -9.28 -8.31 41.62
C ILE A 6 -8.51 -9.12 40.56
N LEU A 7 -9.27 -10.00 39.92
CA LEU A 7 -9.00 -10.59 38.61
C LEU A 7 -8.96 -9.45 37.56
N VAL A 8 -7.82 -9.26 36.90
CA VAL A 8 -7.71 -8.51 35.64
C VAL A 8 -7.22 -9.52 34.61
N VAL A 9 -8.09 -10.39 34.08
CA VAL A 9 -8.91 -10.14 32.87
C VAL A 9 -8.13 -9.37 31.81
N THR A 10 -7.35 -10.15 31.05
CA THR A 10 -7.24 -10.11 29.58
C THR A 10 -7.25 -8.74 28.89
N LEU A 11 -6.11 -8.38 28.30
CA LEU A 11 -6.12 -7.98 26.88
C LEU A 11 -4.79 -8.37 26.22
N LEU A 12 -4.68 -9.65 25.90
CA LEU A 12 -3.85 -10.14 24.81
C LEU A 12 -4.27 -9.41 23.53
N CYS A 13 -3.47 -8.45 23.09
CA CYS A 13 -3.52 -7.93 21.73
C CYS A 13 -2.10 -7.85 21.17
N SER A 14 -1.45 -9.01 21.13
CA SER A 14 -0.31 -9.25 20.24
C SER A 14 -0.84 -9.20 18.81
N THR A 15 -0.83 -8.04 18.17
CA THR A 15 -1.16 -7.91 16.76
C THR A 15 -0.03 -8.51 15.93
N THR A 16 -0.02 -9.83 15.80
CA THR A 16 0.74 -10.49 14.74
C THR A 16 0.00 -10.21 13.42
N ALA A 17 0.39 -9.15 12.73
CA ALA A 17 0.03 -8.95 11.34
C ALA A 17 0.79 -9.99 10.50
N TYR A 18 0.22 -11.18 10.37
CA TYR A 18 0.68 -12.14 9.37
C TYR A 18 0.26 -11.59 8.00
N ALA A 19 1.23 -11.12 7.22
CA ALA A 19 1.05 -10.98 5.79
C ALA A 19 0.80 -12.40 5.25
N ASN A 20 -0.45 -12.74 4.97
CA ASN A 20 -0.80 -13.97 4.26
C ASN A 20 -0.11 -13.90 2.89
N PRO A 21 0.95 -14.69 2.63
CA PRO A 21 1.52 -14.74 1.31
C PRO A 21 0.54 -15.59 0.49
N LYS A 22 -0.54 -14.97 0.01
CA LYS A 22 -1.21 -15.48 -1.18
C LYS A 22 -0.11 -15.52 -2.22
N ASN A 23 0.33 -16.73 -2.58
CA ASN A 23 1.23 -16.95 -3.69
C ASN A 23 0.72 -16.10 -4.87
N PRO A 24 1.42 -15.03 -5.29
CA PRO A 24 0.95 -14.17 -6.38
C PRO A 24 1.09 -14.86 -7.75
N GLU A 25 1.48 -16.14 -7.76
CA GLU A 25 1.62 -16.92 -8.96
C GLU A 25 0.25 -17.08 -9.66
N LYS A 26 0.06 -16.17 -10.62
CA LYS A 26 -1.02 -16.09 -11.61
C LYS A 26 -2.36 -15.59 -11.06
N ALA A 27 -2.37 -14.39 -10.50
CA ALA A 27 -3.52 -13.53 -10.77
C ALA A 27 -3.54 -13.31 -12.30
N GLU A 28 -4.44 -13.97 -13.02
CA GLU A 28 -4.68 -13.67 -14.43
C GLU A 28 -4.91 -12.16 -14.57
N PHE A 29 -4.01 -11.48 -15.28
CA PHE A 29 -4.18 -10.08 -15.61
C PHE A 29 -5.35 -9.97 -16.59
N LYS A 30 -6.56 -9.81 -16.06
CA LYS A 30 -7.73 -9.48 -16.86
C LYS A 30 -7.59 -8.01 -17.21
N LEU A 31 -7.47 -7.72 -18.50
CA LEU A 31 -7.58 -6.35 -18.97
C LEU A 31 -8.95 -5.83 -18.51
N PRO A 32 -9.00 -4.66 -17.85
CA PRO A 32 -10.26 -4.02 -17.52
C PRO A 32 -11.10 -3.89 -18.79
N GLU A 33 -12.42 -4.02 -18.67
CA GLU A 33 -13.30 -3.86 -19.82
C GLU A 33 -13.02 -2.51 -20.49
N VAL A 34 -13.21 -2.41 -21.81
CA VAL A 34 -12.90 -1.18 -22.58
C VAL A 34 -13.58 0.05 -21.94
N GLN A 35 -14.77 -0.14 -21.35
CA GLN A 35 -15.49 0.90 -20.62
C GLN A 35 -14.77 1.36 -19.34
N GLU A 36 -14.24 0.45 -18.52
CA GLU A 36 -13.48 0.80 -17.32
C GLU A 36 -12.20 1.57 -17.69
N THR A 37 -11.50 1.14 -18.74
CA THR A 37 -10.31 1.84 -19.23
C THR A 37 -10.64 3.28 -19.66
N GLN A 38 -11.74 3.46 -20.39
CA GLN A 38 -12.18 4.81 -20.81
C GLN A 38 -12.53 5.70 -19.62
N ILE A 39 -13.14 5.14 -18.57
CA ILE A 39 -13.43 5.87 -17.33
C ILE A 39 -12.14 6.34 -16.66
N TRP A 40 -11.16 5.44 -16.50
CA TRP A 40 -9.86 5.79 -15.91
C TRP A 40 -9.13 6.88 -16.71
N LEU A 41 -9.12 6.77 -18.04
CA LEU A 41 -8.50 7.77 -18.90
C LEU A 41 -9.20 9.14 -18.78
N LYS A 42 -10.53 9.15 -18.65
CA LYS A 42 -11.27 10.39 -18.42
C LYS A 42 -10.91 11.00 -17.06
N ILE A 43 -10.92 10.20 -15.99
CA ILE A 43 -10.55 10.65 -14.63
C ILE A 43 -9.17 11.30 -14.64
N GLN A 44 -8.18 10.67 -15.28
CA GLN A 44 -6.83 11.21 -15.39
C GLN A 44 -6.77 12.49 -16.24
N ARG A 45 -7.41 12.49 -17.42
CA ARG A 45 -7.40 13.64 -18.34
C ARG A 45 -8.06 14.87 -17.72
N GLU A 46 -9.14 14.68 -17.00
CA GLU A 46 -9.93 15.75 -16.38
C GLU A 46 -9.47 16.06 -14.94
N ASN A 47 -8.40 15.41 -14.46
CA ASN A 47 -7.90 15.52 -13.08
C ASN A 47 -9.01 15.34 -12.02
N MET A 48 -9.93 14.40 -12.29
CA MET A 48 -11.01 14.08 -11.37
C MET A 48 -10.48 13.24 -10.22
N MET A 49 -11.14 13.35 -9.07
CA MET A 49 -10.88 12.42 -7.96
C MET A 49 -11.37 11.03 -8.35
N ALA A 50 -10.50 10.03 -8.24
CA ALA A 50 -10.85 8.63 -8.48
C ALA A 50 -11.79 8.05 -7.41
N THR A 51 -11.97 8.76 -6.29
CA THR A 51 -12.80 8.36 -5.16
C THR A 51 -13.61 9.53 -4.66
N ARG A 52 -14.81 9.24 -4.14
CA ARG A 52 -15.65 10.21 -3.43
C ARG A 52 -15.22 10.44 -1.97
N TYR A 53 -14.38 9.55 -1.45
CA TYR A 53 -13.93 9.60 -0.06
C TYR A 53 -12.74 10.53 0.06
N GLN A 54 -12.84 11.50 0.96
CA GLN A 54 -11.74 12.37 1.28
C GLN A 54 -10.86 11.69 2.33
N ASP A 55 -9.67 11.27 1.92
CA ASP A 55 -8.68 10.72 2.82
C ASP A 55 -7.81 11.86 3.38
N THR A 56 -7.71 11.94 4.71
CA THR A 56 -6.87 12.91 5.40
C THR A 56 -5.86 12.17 6.26
N LEU A 57 -4.59 12.47 6.05
CA LEU A 57 -3.54 11.87 6.86
C LEU A 57 -3.52 12.53 8.24
N SER A 58 -3.43 11.72 9.28
CA SER A 58 -3.02 12.22 10.59
C SER A 58 -1.61 12.82 10.49
N PRO A 59 -1.22 13.73 11.40
CA PRO A 59 0.13 14.30 11.38
C PRO A 59 1.25 13.24 11.41
N GLU A 60 1.06 12.17 12.18
CA GLU A 60 2.01 11.04 12.24
C GLU A 60 2.08 10.28 10.91
N ALA A 61 0.93 9.97 10.29
CA ALA A 61 0.90 9.29 9.01
C ALA A 61 1.51 10.14 7.89
N ALA A 62 1.32 11.46 7.93
CA ALA A 62 1.94 12.39 7.01
C ALA A 62 3.48 12.39 7.15
N GLN A 63 4.00 12.42 8.39
CA GLN A 63 5.43 12.30 8.65
C GLN A 63 6.00 10.97 8.14
N ALA A 64 5.31 9.86 8.40
CA ALA A 64 5.73 8.55 7.92
C ALA A 64 5.75 8.47 6.37
N ALA A 65 4.75 9.06 5.71
CA ALA A 65 4.71 9.15 4.25
C ALA A 65 5.88 9.98 3.70
N GLN A 66 6.18 11.12 4.31
CA GLN A 66 7.32 11.95 3.93
C GLN A 66 8.64 11.21 4.07
N GLN A 67 8.86 10.51 5.19
CA GLN A 67 10.06 9.70 5.41
C GLN A 67 10.18 8.57 4.38
N ARG A 68 9.06 7.96 3.99
CA ARG A 68 9.05 6.91 2.95
C ARG A 68 9.54 7.46 1.60
N VAL A 69 9.09 8.65 1.21
CA VAL A 69 9.53 9.31 -0.03
C VAL A 69 11.02 9.62 0.03
N LEU A 70 11.52 10.13 1.16
CA LEU A 70 12.96 10.38 1.30
C LEU A 70 13.79 9.09 1.21
N LYS A 71 13.29 8.01 1.81
CA LYS A 71 13.95 6.68 1.77
C LYS A 71 13.83 5.99 0.42
N SER A 72 12.85 6.30 -0.43
CA SER A 72 12.74 5.62 -1.74
C SER A 72 13.89 5.96 -2.68
N TYR A 73 14.57 7.09 -2.48
CA TYR A 73 15.74 7.49 -3.27
C TYR A 73 17.07 7.08 -2.65
N SER A 74 17.06 6.54 -1.43
CA SER A 74 18.31 6.25 -0.72
C SER A 74 18.95 4.93 -1.15
N HIS A 75 18.28 4.13 -1.98
CA HIS A 75 18.80 2.85 -2.45
C HIS A 75 18.87 2.88 -3.99
N PRO A 76 20.05 2.60 -4.58
CA PRO A 76 20.16 2.53 -6.03
C PRO A 76 19.30 1.39 -6.58
N LEU A 77 18.82 1.56 -7.81
CA LEU A 77 18.14 0.49 -8.51
C LEU A 77 19.12 -0.67 -8.71
N PRO A 78 18.79 -1.91 -8.31
CA PRO A 78 19.70 -3.04 -8.49
C PRO A 78 20.04 -3.26 -9.97
N ASP A 79 21.31 -3.55 -10.27
CA ASP A 79 21.85 -3.70 -11.64
C ASP A 79 21.04 -4.67 -12.51
N LYS A 80 20.46 -5.72 -11.90
CA LYS A 80 19.61 -6.70 -12.60
C LYS A 80 18.36 -6.10 -13.27
N PHE A 81 17.92 -4.91 -12.85
CA PHE A 81 16.78 -4.21 -13.42
C PHE A 81 17.19 -3.11 -14.42
N ILE A 82 18.48 -2.79 -14.52
CA ILE A 82 19.02 -1.84 -15.49
C ILE A 82 19.32 -2.61 -16.78
N GLN A 83 18.31 -2.76 -17.64
CA GLN A 83 18.53 -3.25 -18.99
C GLN A 83 19.05 -2.09 -19.84
N SER A 84 20.24 -2.23 -20.42
CA SER A 84 20.82 -1.23 -21.34
C SER A 84 20.03 -1.09 -22.65
N ASN A 85 19.08 -2.01 -22.90
CA ASN A 85 18.38 -2.14 -24.16
C ASN A 85 16.88 -2.09 -23.86
N PHE A 86 16.18 -1.04 -24.27
CA PHE A 86 14.72 -0.92 -24.15
C PHE A 86 13.95 -1.82 -25.15
N GLY A 87 14.53 -2.97 -25.53
CA GLY A 87 13.93 -3.88 -26.51
C GLY A 87 13.92 -3.36 -27.95
N GLU A 88 14.69 -2.33 -28.29
CA GLU A 88 14.88 -1.88 -29.68
C GLU A 88 15.59 -2.98 -30.48
N LYS A 89 14.93 -3.47 -31.54
CA LYS A 89 15.48 -4.33 -32.58
C LYS A 89 15.30 -3.66 -33.93
#